data_AF-A0A131YC23-F1
#
_entry.id   AF-A0A131YC23-F1
#
_cell.length_a   1.000
_cell.length_b   1.000
_cell.length_c   1.000
_cell.angle_alpha   90.00
_cell.angle_beta   90.00
_cell.angle_gamma   90.00
#
_symmetry.space_group_name_H-M   'P 1'
#
loop_
_entity.id
_entity.type
_entity.pdbx_description
1 polymer ?
#
loop_
_entity_poly.entity_id
_entity_poly.type
_entity_poly.pdbx_seq_one_letter_code
_entity_poly.pdbx_strand_id
1 'polypeptide(L)'
;TMTTTSQPDGTPATSIVYVQAPPRTPPNFSGNLHEDVDDWLGQYGRVARLNGWGPEQSLRNVYFALEGTARTWFENHEASISSWQDFQAELRRTFASQQRRQRAEELLQARSQGPDEGVTSFVEDVLCLMNRADPNAPEEKKLRFLMRGVKETIFGGLVRNPPITVQDFITEATNIERALQARASHYQRLPGVAALSTSSCNSPDLRDIIRDVVREEIRKLLPAAT
;
A
#
# COMPACT_ATOMS: atom_id res chain seq x y z
N THR A 1 9.26 28.72 74.69
CA THR A 1 8.96 28.35 73.29
C THR A 1 10.30 28.24 72.57
N MET A 2 10.81 27.09 72.09
CA MET A 2 10.20 26.05 71.23
C MET A 2 9.47 26.70 70.04
N THR A 3 9.61 26.37 68.74
CA THR A 3 10.22 25.27 67.96
C THR A 3 10.27 25.73 66.47
N THR A 4 11.01 25.20 65.49
CA THR A 4 12.10 24.19 65.39
C THR A 4 12.83 24.35 64.03
N THR A 5 14.02 23.75 63.83
CA THR A 5 14.72 23.68 62.52
C THR A 5 14.07 22.69 61.55
N SER A 6 13.86 23.08 60.29
CA SER A 6 13.52 22.15 59.19
C SER A 6 14.29 22.51 57.90
N GLN A 7 15.33 21.74 57.56
CA GLN A 7 15.82 21.67 56.19
C GLN A 7 14.85 20.85 55.34
N PRO A 8 14.56 21.23 54.09
CA PRO A 8 14.00 20.30 53.12
C PRO A 8 15.11 19.37 52.58
N ASP A 9 14.82 18.07 52.55
CA ASP A 9 15.73 17.03 52.02
C ASP A 9 16.14 17.31 50.57
N GLY A 10 17.42 17.09 50.28
CA GLY A 10 17.94 17.07 48.92
C GLY A 10 17.66 15.71 48.27
N THR A 11 16.60 15.62 47.46
CA THR A 11 16.31 14.43 46.66
C THR A 11 17.48 14.15 45.70
N PRO A 12 18.08 12.95 45.70
CA PRO A 12 19.14 12.63 44.75
C PRO A 12 18.56 12.57 43.34
N ALA A 13 18.99 13.49 42.47
CA ALA A 13 18.57 13.51 41.07
C ALA A 13 19.09 12.27 40.35
N THR A 14 18.21 11.33 40.03
CA THR A 14 18.55 10.12 39.28
C THR A 14 19.00 10.51 37.87
N SER A 15 20.32 10.51 37.64
CA SER A 15 20.91 10.79 36.33
C SER A 15 20.55 9.68 35.35
N ILE A 16 19.50 9.90 34.54
CA ILE A 16 19.12 8.99 33.46
C ILE A 16 20.21 9.04 32.39
N VAL A 17 21.06 8.00 32.36
CA VAL A 17 22.03 7.81 31.29
C VAL A 17 21.27 7.35 30.04
N TYR A 18 20.97 8.31 29.16
CA TYR A 18 20.47 8.00 27.82
C TYR A 18 21.59 7.35 27.00
N VAL A 19 21.60 6.02 26.96
CA VAL A 19 22.40 5.27 25.98
C VAL A 19 21.84 5.59 24.59
N GLN A 20 22.52 6.47 23.85
CA GLN A 20 22.16 6.74 22.46
C GLN A 20 22.38 5.48 21.65
N ALA A 21 21.30 4.94 21.07
CA ALA A 21 21.40 3.86 20.10
C ALA A 21 22.23 4.32 18.90
N PRO A 22 23.03 3.42 18.28
CA PRO A 22 23.81 3.79 17.09
C PRO A 22 22.89 4.31 15.97
N PRO A 23 23.34 5.33 15.19
CA PRO A 23 22.56 5.85 14.06
C PRO A 23 22.14 4.73 13.12
N ARG A 24 20.89 4.75 12.64
CA ARG A 24 20.46 3.76 11.64
C ARG A 24 21.18 4.02 10.32
N THR A 25 21.65 2.95 9.68
CA THR A 25 22.20 3.04 8.33
C THR A 25 21.06 3.20 7.31
N PRO A 26 21.16 4.13 6.34
CA PRO A 26 20.24 4.17 5.20
C PRO A 26 20.37 2.90 4.34
N PRO A 27 19.35 2.56 3.53
CA PRO A 27 19.50 1.55 2.49
C PRO A 27 20.51 2.00 1.42
N ASN A 28 21.15 1.05 0.75
CA ASN A 28 22.03 1.35 -0.38
C ASN A 28 21.22 1.67 -1.65
N PHE A 29 21.83 2.40 -2.58
CA PHE A 29 21.31 2.66 -3.93
C PHE A 29 22.43 2.54 -4.96
N SER A 30 22.27 1.63 -5.92
CA SER A 30 23.25 1.40 -6.98
C SER A 30 22.99 2.19 -8.27
N GLY A 31 21.77 2.70 -8.45
CA GLY A 31 21.31 3.32 -9.70
C GLY A 31 20.83 2.30 -10.74
N ASN A 32 20.42 1.10 -10.30
CA ASN A 32 19.96 0.02 -11.18
C ASN A 32 18.53 0.23 -11.69
N LEU A 33 18.22 -0.28 -12.88
CA LEU A 33 16.89 -0.18 -13.54
C LEU A 33 15.69 -0.68 -12.70
N HIS A 34 15.92 -1.53 -11.70
CA HIS A 34 14.87 -2.07 -10.81
C HIS A 34 14.71 -1.27 -9.50
N GLU A 35 15.75 -0.55 -9.10
CA GLU A 35 15.71 0.39 -7.98
C GLU A 35 14.87 1.62 -8.37
N ASP A 36 14.53 2.44 -7.38
CA ASP A 36 13.84 3.70 -7.64
C ASP A 36 14.36 4.80 -6.74
N VAL A 37 14.67 5.92 -7.39
CA VAL A 37 15.29 7.08 -6.77
C VAL A 37 14.36 7.76 -5.77
N ASP A 38 13.05 7.78 -6.01
CA ASP A 38 12.08 8.42 -5.11
C ASP A 38 11.74 7.54 -3.90
N ASP A 39 11.53 6.24 -4.12
CA ASP A 39 11.37 5.25 -3.05
C ASP A 39 12.61 5.24 -2.13
N TRP A 40 13.82 5.26 -2.72
CA TRP A 40 15.08 5.31 -1.95
C TRP A 40 15.29 6.65 -1.24
N LEU A 41 15.10 7.80 -1.90
CA LEU A 41 15.17 9.12 -1.25
C LEU A 41 14.17 9.23 -0.10
N GLY A 42 12.99 8.62 -0.23
CA GLY A 42 11.99 8.54 0.82
C GLY A 42 12.46 7.70 2.02
N GLN A 43 13.13 6.58 1.80
CA GLN A 43 13.72 5.75 2.86
C GLN A 43 14.92 6.43 3.52
N TYR A 44 15.84 7.00 2.73
CA TYR A 44 16.96 7.80 3.21
C TYR A 44 16.47 8.96 4.08
N GLY A 45 15.45 9.71 3.63
CA GLY A 45 14.84 10.80 4.39
C GLY A 45 14.12 10.35 5.68
N ARG A 46 13.65 9.10 5.78
CA ARG A 46 13.13 8.55 7.06
C ARG A 46 14.28 8.27 8.04
N VAL A 47 15.39 7.70 7.56
CA VAL A 47 16.59 7.43 8.37
C VAL A 47 17.29 8.71 8.81
N ALA A 48 17.47 9.67 7.91
CA ALA A 48 18.03 11.00 8.21
C ALA A 48 17.26 11.70 9.34
N ARG A 49 15.93 11.72 9.28
CA ARG A 49 15.09 12.30 10.35
C ARG A 49 15.24 11.57 11.68
N LEU A 50 15.29 10.24 11.68
CA LEU A 50 15.49 9.45 12.90
C LEU A 50 16.86 9.72 13.55
N ASN A 51 17.89 9.91 12.73
CA ASN A 51 19.25 10.20 13.17
C ASN A 51 19.51 11.70 13.44
N GLY A 52 18.50 12.57 13.31
CA GLY A 52 18.65 14.03 13.50
C GLY A 52 19.47 14.74 12.43
N TRP A 53 19.63 14.16 11.24
CA TRP A 53 20.44 14.73 10.16
C TRP A 53 19.70 15.87 9.44
N GLY A 54 20.22 17.09 9.58
CA GLY A 54 19.84 18.22 8.75
C GLY A 54 20.30 18.08 7.29
N PRO A 55 19.97 19.04 6.39
CA PRO A 55 20.29 18.97 4.97
C PRO A 55 21.79 18.77 4.67
N GLU A 56 22.68 19.53 5.32
CA GLU A 56 24.13 19.38 5.12
C GLU A 56 24.67 18.03 5.63
N GLN A 57 24.11 17.50 6.72
CA GLN A 57 24.53 16.19 7.23
C GLN A 57 24.00 15.06 6.34
N SER A 58 22.79 15.24 5.80
CA SER A 58 22.19 14.36 4.82
C SER A 58 23.05 14.31 3.55
N LEU A 59 23.55 15.45 3.05
CA LEU A 59 24.46 15.50 1.92
C LEU A 59 25.82 14.83 2.23
N ARG A 60 26.46 15.18 3.35
CA ARG A 60 27.74 14.55 3.78
C ARG A 60 27.66 13.04 3.94
N ASN A 61 26.53 12.52 4.42
CA ASN A 61 26.36 11.10 4.68
C ASN A 61 25.91 10.30 3.45
N VAL A 62 25.46 10.96 2.38
CA VAL A 62 24.79 10.26 1.26
C VAL A 62 25.75 9.35 0.50
N TYR A 63 27.02 9.74 0.39
CA TYR A 63 28.07 8.95 -0.25
C TYR A 63 28.12 7.50 0.26
N PHE A 64 27.96 7.30 1.57
CA PHE A 64 28.02 5.97 2.20
C PHE A 64 26.79 5.09 1.90
N ALA A 65 25.70 5.68 1.41
CA ALA A 65 24.48 4.99 0.99
C ALA A 65 24.37 4.84 -0.54
N LEU A 66 25.34 5.35 -1.31
CA LEU A 66 25.45 5.14 -2.75
C LEU A 66 26.42 4.00 -3.04
N GLU A 67 26.11 3.16 -4.02
CA GLU A 67 26.95 2.07 -4.52
C GLU A 67 27.00 2.09 -6.06
N GLY A 68 27.86 1.24 -6.65
CA GLY A 68 27.95 1.02 -8.10
C GLY A 68 27.93 2.31 -8.94
N THR A 69 27.06 2.33 -9.95
CA THR A 69 26.90 3.45 -10.89
C THR A 69 26.51 4.75 -10.18
N ALA A 70 25.66 4.70 -9.16
CA ALA A 70 25.22 5.89 -8.43
C ALA A 70 26.35 6.52 -7.60
N ARG A 71 27.26 5.72 -7.03
CA ARG A 71 28.46 6.24 -6.34
C ARG A 71 29.39 6.93 -7.33
N THR A 72 29.76 6.26 -8.43
CA THR A 72 30.63 6.85 -9.47
C THR A 72 30.00 8.08 -10.12
N TRP A 73 28.68 8.11 -10.28
CA TRP A 73 27.97 9.31 -10.71
C TRP A 73 28.16 10.46 -9.71
N PHE A 74 27.98 10.22 -8.40
CA PHE A 74 28.13 11.26 -7.39
C PHE A 74 29.57 11.78 -7.33
N GLU A 75 30.58 10.91 -7.35
CA GLU A 75 32.00 11.29 -7.38
C GLU A 75 32.33 12.23 -8.56
N ASN A 76 31.72 12.00 -9.73
CA ASN A 76 31.89 12.86 -10.91
C ASN A 76 31.16 14.21 -10.82
N HIS A 77 30.16 14.35 -9.96
CA HIS A 77 29.32 15.56 -9.84
C HIS A 77 29.48 16.28 -8.49
N GLU A 78 30.24 15.72 -7.53
CA GLU A 78 30.34 16.19 -6.14
C GLU A 78 30.68 17.68 -6.04
N ALA A 79 31.65 18.16 -6.83
CA ALA A 79 32.05 19.58 -6.86
C ALA A 79 30.96 20.54 -7.37
N SER A 80 29.93 20.03 -8.05
CA SER A 80 28.79 20.81 -8.57
C SER A 80 27.56 20.79 -7.66
N ILE A 81 27.49 19.83 -6.72
CA ILE A 81 26.32 19.60 -5.87
C ILE A 81 26.51 20.35 -4.55
N SER A 82 26.00 21.59 -4.49
CA SER A 82 26.21 22.49 -3.36
C SER A 82 25.26 22.26 -2.18
N SER A 83 24.08 21.69 -2.45
CA SER A 83 23.03 21.50 -1.47
C SER A 83 22.33 20.14 -1.59
N TRP A 84 21.63 19.75 -0.52
CA TRP A 84 20.78 18.56 -0.53
C TRP A 84 19.66 18.65 -1.58
N GLN A 85 19.17 19.86 -1.87
CA GLN A 85 18.15 20.08 -2.90
C GLN A 85 18.71 19.85 -4.31
N ASP A 86 19.91 20.35 -4.58
CA ASP A 86 20.60 20.12 -5.86
C ASP A 86 20.85 18.63 -6.07
N PHE A 87 21.37 17.94 -5.05
CA PHE A 87 21.56 16.49 -5.05
C PHE A 87 20.26 15.76 -5.40
N GLN A 88 19.17 16.10 -4.73
CA GLN A 88 17.86 15.49 -4.93
C GLN A 88 17.24 15.77 -6.32
N ALA A 89 17.59 16.88 -6.96
CA ALA A 89 17.14 17.21 -8.31
C ALA A 89 17.99 16.48 -9.36
N GLU A 90 19.32 16.52 -9.21
CA GLU A 90 20.29 15.91 -10.11
C GLU A 90 20.21 14.37 -10.09
N LEU A 91 20.13 13.75 -8.91
CA LEU A 91 19.97 12.30 -8.78
C LEU A 91 18.69 11.82 -9.46
N ARG A 92 17.57 12.56 -9.33
CA ARG A 92 16.35 12.28 -10.09
C ARG A 92 16.54 12.45 -11.58
N ARG A 93 17.19 13.53 -12.03
CA ARG A 93 17.44 13.76 -13.46
C ARG A 93 18.21 12.60 -14.11
N THR A 94 19.17 12.01 -13.39
CA THR A 94 19.96 10.89 -13.90
C THR A 94 19.29 9.52 -13.73
N PHE A 95 18.63 9.24 -12.61
CA PHE A 95 18.14 7.90 -12.26
C PHE A 95 16.61 7.72 -12.22
N ALA A 96 15.81 8.74 -12.54
CA ALA A 96 14.35 8.58 -12.59
C ALA A 96 13.90 7.66 -13.74
N SER A 97 13.25 6.56 -13.39
CA SER A 97 12.70 5.61 -14.35
C SER A 97 11.34 6.11 -14.89
N GLN A 98 11.35 6.73 -16.07
CA GLN A 98 10.12 7.11 -16.80
C GLN A 98 9.18 5.90 -17.00
N GLN A 99 9.76 4.72 -17.27
CA GLN A 99 9.02 3.46 -17.38
C GLN A 99 8.27 3.11 -16.08
N ARG A 100 8.81 3.46 -14.90
CA ARG A 100 8.19 3.18 -13.60
C ARG A 100 6.97 4.07 -13.34
N ARG A 101 7.01 5.35 -13.78
CA ARG A 101 5.86 6.26 -13.76
C ARG A 101 4.76 5.76 -14.69
N GLN A 102 5.11 5.44 -15.94
CA GLN A 102 4.18 4.88 -16.92
C GLN A 102 3.54 3.58 -16.41
N ARG A 103 4.34 2.65 -15.88
CA ARG A 103 3.83 1.39 -15.28
C ARG A 103 2.91 1.64 -14.09
N ALA A 104 3.19 2.64 -13.25
CA ALA A 104 2.30 3.01 -12.15
C ALA A 104 0.95 3.54 -12.67
N GLU A 105 0.97 4.33 -13.75
CA GLU A 105 -0.25 4.78 -14.43
C GLU A 105 -1.02 3.61 -15.08
N GLU A 106 -0.34 2.68 -15.76
CA GLU A 106 -0.97 1.46 -16.32
C GLU A 106 -1.63 0.60 -15.23
N LEU A 107 -0.94 0.34 -14.12
CA LEU A 107 -1.47 -0.39 -12.97
C LEU A 107 -2.67 0.34 -12.35
N LEU A 108 -2.57 1.65 -12.18
CA LEU A 108 -3.65 2.51 -11.69
C LEU A 108 -4.86 2.50 -12.63
N GLN A 109 -4.67 2.45 -13.95
CA GLN A 109 -5.78 2.34 -14.91
C GLN A 109 -6.47 0.96 -14.83
N ALA A 110 -5.71 -0.11 -14.61
CA ALA A 110 -6.25 -1.45 -14.40
C ALA A 110 -6.85 -1.68 -13.00
N ARG A 111 -6.63 -0.76 -12.04
CA ARG A 111 -6.94 -1.01 -10.63
C ARG A 111 -8.43 -0.97 -10.32
N SER A 112 -8.90 -2.07 -9.72
CA SER A 112 -10.18 -2.25 -9.04
C SER A 112 -10.00 -3.10 -7.78
N GLN A 113 -10.91 -3.00 -6.81
CA GLN A 113 -10.87 -3.68 -5.52
C GLN A 113 -11.15 -5.18 -5.69
N GLY A 114 -10.21 -6.03 -5.27
CA GLY A 114 -10.33 -7.49 -5.39
C GLY A 114 -11.47 -8.08 -4.53
N PRO A 115 -12.01 -9.27 -4.87
CA PRO A 115 -13.21 -9.83 -4.21
C PRO A 115 -13.06 -9.96 -2.69
N ASP A 116 -11.89 -10.42 -2.22
CA ASP A 116 -11.57 -10.59 -0.80
C ASP A 116 -10.73 -9.43 -0.23
N GLU A 117 -10.49 -8.38 -1.02
CA GLU A 117 -9.68 -7.22 -0.60
C GLU A 117 -10.49 -6.24 0.25
N GLY A 118 -9.98 -5.87 1.42
CA GLY A 118 -10.57 -4.84 2.28
C GLY A 118 -10.40 -3.42 1.74
N VAL A 119 -11.32 -2.51 2.07
CA VAL A 119 -11.31 -1.11 1.58
C VAL A 119 -9.97 -0.42 1.86
N THR A 120 -9.41 -0.57 3.06
CA THR A 120 -8.13 0.07 3.42
C THR A 120 -6.99 -0.36 2.50
N SER A 121 -6.87 -1.66 2.18
CA SER A 121 -5.84 -2.18 1.26
C SER A 121 -5.96 -1.54 -0.12
N PHE A 122 -7.18 -1.51 -0.65
CA PHE A 122 -7.48 -0.92 -1.95
C PHE A 122 -7.16 0.57 -1.99
N VAL A 123 -7.55 1.33 -0.96
CA VAL A 123 -7.30 2.79 -0.89
C VAL A 123 -5.81 3.07 -0.80
N GLU A 124 -5.07 2.44 0.11
CA GLU A 124 -3.64 2.70 0.29
C GLU A 124 -2.83 2.36 -0.97
N ASP A 125 -3.17 1.27 -1.67
CA ASP A 125 -2.53 0.91 -2.93
C ASP A 125 -2.89 1.88 -4.07
N VAL A 126 -4.16 2.29 -4.21
CA VAL A 126 -4.54 3.34 -5.17
C VAL A 126 -3.82 4.66 -4.87
N LEU A 127 -3.71 5.06 -3.59
CA LEU A 127 -2.99 6.28 -3.20
C LEU A 127 -1.47 6.17 -3.44
N CYS A 128 -0.88 4.99 -3.23
CA CYS A 128 0.52 4.71 -3.55
C CYS A 128 0.78 4.83 -5.05
N LEU A 129 -0.04 4.15 -5.87
CA LEU A 129 0.02 4.22 -7.33
C LEU A 129 -0.22 5.65 -7.84
N MET A 130 -1.20 6.37 -7.29
CA MET A 130 -1.46 7.77 -7.59
C MET A 130 -0.26 8.66 -7.29
N ASN A 131 0.34 8.54 -6.10
CA ASN A 131 1.50 9.34 -5.71
C ASN A 131 2.72 9.08 -6.61
N ARG A 132 2.88 7.84 -7.08
CA ARG A 132 3.99 7.42 -7.96
C ARG A 132 3.75 7.76 -9.44
N ALA A 133 2.51 7.78 -9.89
CA ALA A 133 2.13 8.23 -11.22
C ALA A 133 2.08 9.77 -11.31
N ASP A 134 1.63 10.46 -10.27
CA ASP A 134 1.40 11.90 -10.23
C ASP A 134 1.30 12.43 -8.77
N PRO A 135 2.44 12.83 -8.14
CA PRO A 135 2.46 13.30 -6.75
C PRO A 135 1.52 14.49 -6.47
N ASN A 136 1.33 15.34 -7.48
CA ASN A 136 0.53 16.56 -7.40
C ASN A 136 -0.93 16.33 -7.82
N ALA A 137 -1.37 15.08 -7.95
CA ALA A 137 -2.72 14.77 -8.39
C ALA A 137 -3.78 15.42 -7.47
N PRO A 138 -4.73 16.19 -8.04
CA PRO A 138 -5.79 16.82 -7.26
C PRO A 138 -6.73 15.77 -6.66
N GLU A 139 -7.42 16.15 -5.59
CA GLU A 139 -8.23 15.23 -4.81
C GLU A 139 -9.39 14.61 -5.61
N GLU A 140 -10.01 15.39 -6.49
CA GLU A 140 -11.02 14.93 -7.44
C GLU A 140 -10.50 13.80 -8.35
N LYS A 141 -9.24 13.88 -8.80
CA LYS A 141 -8.60 12.83 -9.62
C LYS A 141 -8.43 11.54 -8.81
N LYS A 142 -8.00 11.65 -7.54
CA LYS A 142 -7.88 10.50 -6.62
C LYS A 142 -9.25 9.84 -6.38
N LEU A 143 -10.27 10.65 -6.08
CA LEU A 143 -11.65 10.18 -5.91
C LEU A 143 -12.21 9.49 -7.15
N ARG A 144 -11.91 10.00 -8.36
CA ARG A 144 -12.33 9.38 -9.61
C ARG A 144 -11.79 7.95 -9.76
N PHE A 145 -10.53 7.71 -9.41
CA PHE A 145 -9.95 6.35 -9.43
C PHE A 145 -10.54 5.45 -8.34
N LEU A 146 -10.73 5.97 -7.12
CA LEU A 146 -11.34 5.24 -6.01
C LEU A 146 -12.79 4.83 -6.32
N MET A 147 -13.63 5.77 -6.75
CA MET A 147 -15.03 5.53 -7.11
C MET A 147 -15.19 4.59 -8.32
N ARG A 148 -14.26 4.62 -9.28
CA ARG A 148 -14.25 3.69 -10.43
C ARG A 148 -13.84 2.27 -10.00
N GLY A 149 -12.91 2.14 -9.06
CA GLY A 149 -12.31 0.85 -8.70
C GLY A 149 -13.01 0.11 -7.56
N VAL A 150 -13.79 0.79 -6.71
CA VAL A 150 -14.42 0.18 -5.52
C VAL A 150 -15.48 -0.87 -5.89
N LYS A 151 -15.67 -1.88 -5.02
CA LYS A 151 -16.71 -2.92 -5.17
C LYS A 151 -18.10 -2.32 -5.37
N GLU A 152 -18.90 -2.91 -6.26
CA GLU A 152 -20.28 -2.53 -6.54
C GLU A 152 -21.15 -2.45 -5.27
N THR A 153 -20.97 -3.40 -4.34
CA THR A 153 -21.67 -3.46 -3.05
C THR A 153 -21.41 -2.25 -2.14
N ILE A 154 -20.28 -1.56 -2.34
CA ILE A 154 -19.89 -0.35 -1.60
C ILE A 154 -20.25 0.89 -2.44
N PHE A 155 -20.00 0.85 -3.75
CA PHE A 155 -20.37 1.91 -4.70
C PHE A 155 -21.84 2.32 -4.59
N GLY A 156 -22.76 1.35 -4.50
CA GLY A 156 -24.20 1.62 -4.36
C GLY A 156 -24.60 2.35 -3.06
N GLY A 157 -23.76 2.31 -2.03
CA GLY A 157 -23.89 3.16 -0.83
C GLY A 157 -23.32 4.55 -1.07
N LEU A 158 -22.08 4.63 -1.57
CA LEU A 158 -21.38 5.88 -1.84
C LEU A 158 -22.13 6.81 -2.82
N VAL A 159 -22.81 6.29 -3.83
CA VAL A 159 -23.59 7.12 -4.79
C VAL A 159 -24.75 7.88 -4.13
N ARG A 160 -25.26 7.42 -2.97
CA ARG A 160 -26.34 8.11 -2.24
C ARG A 160 -25.87 9.37 -1.52
N ASN A 161 -24.60 9.42 -1.14
CA ASN A 161 -23.96 10.56 -0.52
C ASN A 161 -22.50 10.62 -1.02
N PRO A 162 -22.26 11.17 -2.22
CA PRO A 162 -20.97 11.06 -2.90
C PRO A 162 -19.88 11.78 -2.11
N PRO A 163 -18.75 11.12 -1.80
CA PRO A 163 -17.67 11.73 -1.05
C PRO A 163 -16.98 12.84 -1.84
N ILE A 164 -16.73 13.97 -1.18
CA ILE A 164 -16.02 15.13 -1.76
C ILE A 164 -14.53 15.17 -1.38
N THR A 165 -14.13 14.44 -0.33
CA THR A 165 -12.72 14.20 0.03
C THR A 165 -12.39 12.71 0.04
N VAL A 166 -11.10 12.38 -0.11
CA VAL A 166 -10.58 11.01 0.04
C VAL A 166 -10.84 10.48 1.46
N GLN A 167 -10.89 11.38 2.47
CA GLN A 167 -11.24 10.99 3.84
C GLN A 167 -12.72 10.59 3.97
N ASP A 168 -13.64 11.35 3.36
CA ASP A 168 -15.06 10.98 3.32
C ASP A 168 -15.26 9.62 2.64
N PHE A 169 -14.53 9.38 1.53
CA PHE A 169 -14.54 8.08 0.85
C PHE A 169 -14.09 6.97 1.78
N ILE A 170 -12.94 7.12 2.47
CA ILE A 170 -12.41 6.11 3.41
C ILE A 170 -13.43 5.84 4.51
N THR A 171 -13.96 6.89 5.13
CA THR A 171 -14.89 6.78 6.26
C THR A 171 -16.17 6.05 5.85
N GLU A 172 -16.82 6.47 4.76
CA GLU A 172 -18.09 5.88 4.33
C GLU A 172 -17.91 4.48 3.76
N ALA A 173 -16.89 4.25 2.91
CA ALA A 173 -16.62 2.92 2.35
C ALA A 173 -16.28 1.89 3.43
N THR A 174 -15.50 2.28 4.45
CA THR A 174 -15.18 1.40 5.59
C THR A 174 -16.41 1.13 6.47
N ASN A 175 -17.31 2.11 6.62
CA ASN A 175 -18.57 1.93 7.33
C ASN A 175 -19.49 0.93 6.60
N ILE A 176 -19.61 1.05 5.27
CA ILE A 176 -20.39 0.12 4.44
C ILE A 176 -19.77 -1.29 4.48
N GLU A 177 -18.46 -1.42 4.35
CA GLU A 177 -17.74 -2.70 4.47
C GLU A 177 -18.03 -3.38 5.82
N ARG A 178 -17.91 -2.65 6.93
CA ARG A 178 -18.20 -3.15 8.28
C ARG A 178 -19.67 -3.59 8.42
N ALA A 179 -20.61 -2.85 7.85
CA ALA A 179 -22.03 -3.21 7.86
C ALA A 179 -22.31 -4.49 7.04
N LEU A 180 -21.67 -4.63 5.86
CA LEU A 180 -21.77 -5.83 5.03
C LEU A 180 -21.18 -7.06 5.73
N GLN A 181 -20.04 -6.92 6.40
CA GLN A 181 -19.39 -8.00 7.17
C GLN A 181 -20.21 -8.39 8.41
N ALA A 182 -20.76 -7.42 9.14
CA ALA A 182 -21.68 -7.67 10.25
C ALA A 182 -22.92 -8.44 9.77
N ARG A 183 -23.51 -8.06 8.64
CA ARG A 183 -24.64 -8.79 8.02
C ARG A 183 -24.24 -10.21 7.65
N ALA A 184 -23.13 -10.41 6.94
CA ALA A 184 -22.68 -11.74 6.54
C ALA A 184 -22.47 -12.68 7.74
N SER A 185 -21.78 -12.20 8.78
CA SER A 185 -21.55 -12.99 10.00
C SER A 185 -22.82 -13.26 10.81
N HIS A 186 -23.82 -12.36 10.79
CA HIS A 186 -25.12 -12.60 11.41
C HIS A 186 -25.86 -13.76 10.73
N TYR A 187 -25.94 -13.77 9.39
CA TYR A 187 -26.63 -14.84 8.67
C TYR A 187 -25.87 -16.18 8.68
N GLN A 188 -24.52 -16.16 8.69
CA GLN A 188 -23.69 -17.37 8.86
C GLN A 188 -23.87 -18.06 10.23
N ARG A 189 -24.34 -17.33 11.25
CA ARG A 189 -24.54 -17.85 12.61
C ARG A 189 -25.95 -18.38 12.88
N LEU A 190 -26.87 -18.30 11.93
CA LEU A 190 -28.23 -18.82 12.10
C LEU A 190 -28.25 -20.36 11.99
N PRO A 191 -28.64 -21.10 13.05
CA PRO A 191 -28.77 -22.55 12.98
C PRO A 191 -29.96 -22.90 12.08
N GLY A 192 -29.68 -23.35 10.85
CA GLY A 192 -30.70 -23.73 9.86
C GLY A 192 -30.43 -23.24 8.44
N VAL A 193 -29.56 -22.23 8.26
CA VAL A 193 -29.16 -21.76 6.92
C VAL A 193 -27.71 -22.14 6.66
N ALA A 194 -27.50 -23.42 6.33
CA ALA A 194 -26.26 -23.81 5.66
C ALA A 194 -26.14 -22.94 4.39
N ALA A 195 -25.03 -22.22 4.25
CA ALA A 195 -24.76 -21.50 3.02
C ALA A 195 -24.88 -22.49 1.85
N LEU A 196 -25.63 -22.13 0.81
CA LEU A 196 -25.62 -22.84 -0.46
C LEU A 196 -24.24 -22.65 -1.08
N SER A 197 -23.28 -23.45 -0.63
CA SER A 197 -22.03 -23.68 -1.32
C SER A 197 -22.38 -24.04 -2.76
N THR A 198 -21.95 -23.23 -3.71
CA THR A 198 -22.03 -23.46 -5.16
C THR A 198 -21.10 -24.61 -5.62
N SER A 199 -20.93 -25.59 -4.74
CA SER A 199 -19.98 -26.70 -4.78
C SER A 199 -20.64 -28.02 -4.38
N SER A 200 -21.97 -28.15 -4.56
CA SER A 200 -22.64 -29.45 -4.52
C SER A 200 -23.83 -29.57 -5.48
N CYS A 201 -23.55 -29.45 -6.78
CA CYS A 201 -24.26 -30.24 -7.80
C CYS A 201 -23.68 -31.67 -7.88
N ASN A 202 -23.22 -32.20 -6.74
CA ASN A 202 -22.65 -33.53 -6.56
C ASN A 202 -23.70 -34.55 -6.13
N SER A 203 -25.01 -34.28 -6.30
CA SER A 203 -26.02 -35.33 -6.19
C SER A 203 -25.70 -36.42 -7.22
N PRO A 204 -25.52 -37.70 -6.81
CA PRO A 204 -25.23 -38.78 -7.74
C PRO A 204 -26.29 -38.86 -8.83
N ASP A 205 -27.54 -38.73 -8.40
CA ASP A 205 -28.78 -38.69 -9.18
C ASP A 205 -28.70 -37.77 -10.41
N LEU A 206 -28.28 -36.50 -10.25
CA LEU A 206 -28.20 -35.58 -11.39
C LEU A 206 -27.07 -35.95 -12.36
N ARG A 207 -25.94 -36.47 -11.85
CA ARG A 207 -24.84 -36.95 -12.71
C ARG A 207 -25.22 -38.21 -13.48
N ASP A 208 -26.00 -39.09 -12.87
CA ASP A 208 -26.46 -40.31 -13.51
C ASP A 208 -27.55 -40.01 -14.56
N ILE A 209 -28.48 -39.08 -14.27
CA ILE A 209 -29.43 -38.52 -15.27
C ILE A 209 -28.68 -37.90 -16.46
N ILE A 210 -27.68 -37.04 -16.21
CA ILE A 210 -26.88 -36.44 -17.30
C ILE A 210 -26.15 -37.53 -18.11
N ARG A 211 -25.60 -38.55 -17.45
CA ARG A 211 -24.89 -39.65 -18.12
C ARG A 211 -25.83 -40.47 -18.99
N ASP A 212 -27.05 -40.76 -18.54
CA ASP A 212 -28.02 -41.55 -19.31
C ASP A 212 -28.58 -40.75 -20.49
N VAL A 213 -28.89 -39.46 -20.34
CA VAL A 213 -29.27 -38.59 -21.47
C VAL A 213 -28.15 -38.51 -22.51
N VAL A 214 -26.91 -38.28 -22.11
CA VAL A 214 -25.75 -38.24 -23.03
C VAL A 214 -25.54 -39.60 -23.71
N ARG A 215 -25.69 -40.72 -22.99
CA ARG A 215 -25.60 -42.07 -23.55
C ARG A 215 -26.70 -42.36 -24.56
N GLU A 216 -27.91 -41.86 -24.34
CA GLU A 216 -29.03 -42.05 -25.27
C GLU A 216 -28.84 -41.24 -26.56
N GLU A 217 -28.43 -39.98 -26.46
CA GLU A 217 -28.16 -39.14 -27.65
C GLU A 217 -26.94 -39.64 -28.46
N ILE A 218 -25.86 -40.08 -27.81
CA ILE A 218 -24.74 -40.72 -28.53
C ILE A 218 -25.20 -41.99 -29.27
N ARG A 219 -26.12 -42.77 -28.68
CA ARG A 219 -26.66 -43.97 -29.32
C ARG A 219 -27.59 -43.66 -30.51
N LYS A 220 -28.23 -42.49 -30.53
CA LYS A 220 -29.00 -41.98 -31.70
C LYS A 220 -28.10 -41.47 -32.83
N LEU A 221 -26.90 -41.00 -32.51
CA LEU A 221 -25.94 -40.41 -33.46
C LEU A 221 -24.97 -41.41 -34.09
N LEU A 222 -24.82 -42.62 -33.53
CA LEU A 222 -24.01 -43.69 -34.11
C LEU A 222 -24.86 -44.59 -35.03
N PRO A 223 -24.55 -44.72 -36.33
CA PRO A 223 -25.18 -45.73 -37.16
C PRO A 223 -24.81 -47.12 -36.65
N ALA A 224 -25.77 -48.04 -36.63
CA ALA A 224 -25.54 -49.41 -36.18
C ALA A 224 -24.53 -50.11 -37.11
N ALA A 225 -23.33 -50.36 -36.57
CA ALA A 225 -22.29 -51.10 -37.28
C ALA A 225 -22.76 -52.53 -37.58
N THR A 226 -22.68 -52.91 -38.85
CA THR A 226 -22.83 -54.27 -39.38
C THR A 226 -21.50 -54.66 -40.00
#